data_AF-A0A353TX16-F1
#
_entry.id   AF-A0A353TX16-F1
#
_cell.length_a   1.000
_cell.length_b   1.000
_cell.length_c   1.000
_cell.angle_alpha   90.00
_cell.angle_beta   90.00
_cell.angle_gamma   90.00
#
_symmetry.space_group_name_H-M   'P 1'
#
loop_
_entity.id
_entity.type
_entity.pdbx_description
1 polymer ?
#
loop_
_entity_poly.entity_id
_entity_poly.type
_entity_poly.pdbx_seq_one_letter_code
_entity_poly.pdbx_strand_id
1 'polypeptide(L)'
;MKTPKNEFWNAKYSTLVFSLAGFGFACNLAKMILLPANTNALVFSLEALAMLFFLALLFVAINCQKQHEEWIKEGKETSAKNIKTLMDENEDLKKRIAEYELKENEEKRFASYQEKMLRKIFSDGKSATDKEHFLHLLAESFAAGAAVLYKESKPSGQFIVEEVYALPEDFIPQPFVLGEGFHGQAAQDLSPIVVSSIDADMIPVASGLGNTSTGWLYCLPVVKEGHCVYLIEMVTFKEVEIDKMWNEISTRLVDMKIF
;
A
#
# COMPACT_ATOMS: atom_id res chain seq x y z
N MET A 1 -8.13 -29.60 15.39
CA MET A 1 -8.22 -29.87 16.84
C MET A 1 -9.57 -30.52 17.11
N LYS A 2 -9.62 -31.84 17.30
CA LYS A 2 -10.87 -32.59 17.54
C LYS A 2 -11.35 -32.28 18.96
N THR A 3 -12.45 -31.54 19.09
CA THR A 3 -13.15 -31.38 20.37
C THR A 3 -13.57 -32.76 20.90
N PRO A 4 -13.36 -33.07 22.19
CA PRO A 4 -13.82 -34.33 22.74
C PRO A 4 -15.35 -34.35 22.67
N LYS A 5 -15.90 -35.37 22.00
CA LYS A 5 -17.31 -35.76 22.08
C LYS A 5 -17.61 -36.18 23.53
N ASN A 6 -17.77 -35.23 24.43
CA ASN A 6 -18.53 -35.44 25.65
C ASN A 6 -19.98 -35.08 25.36
N GLU A 7 -20.66 -35.95 24.59
CA GLU A 7 -22.13 -36.03 24.52
C GLU A 7 -22.67 -36.59 25.84
N PHE A 8 -22.24 -36.06 26.99
CA PHE A 8 -22.43 -36.79 28.24
C PHE A 8 -23.85 -36.69 28.80
N TRP A 9 -24.71 -35.82 28.26
CA TRP A 9 -26.13 -35.81 28.57
C TRP A 9 -26.95 -35.40 27.36
N ASN A 10 -27.30 -36.39 26.54
CA ASN A 10 -28.30 -36.21 25.48
C ASN A 10 -29.62 -35.76 26.15
N ALA A 11 -30.33 -34.77 25.62
CA ALA A 11 -31.61 -34.30 26.18
C ALA A 11 -32.59 -35.46 26.44
N LYS A 12 -32.51 -36.52 25.63
CA LYS A 12 -33.23 -37.78 25.80
C LYS A 12 -32.92 -38.50 27.13
N TYR A 13 -31.67 -38.51 27.59
CA TYR A 13 -31.27 -39.13 28.85
C TYR A 13 -31.71 -38.30 30.06
N SER A 14 -31.66 -36.97 29.95
CA SER A 14 -32.20 -36.07 30.98
C SER A 14 -33.71 -36.32 31.16
N THR A 15 -34.49 -36.33 30.07
CA THR A 15 -35.93 -36.65 30.11
C THR A 15 -36.21 -38.05 30.66
N LEU A 16 -35.40 -39.06 30.31
CA LEU A 16 -35.52 -40.42 30.85
C LEU A 16 -35.32 -40.44 32.37
N VAL A 17 -34.26 -39.79 32.87
CA VAL A 17 -33.96 -39.71 34.30
C VAL A 17 -35.07 -38.98 35.06
N PHE A 18 -35.61 -37.88 34.51
CA PHE A 18 -36.76 -37.20 35.11
C PHE A 18 -38.03 -38.05 35.12
N SER A 19 -38.29 -38.80 34.05
CA SER A 19 -39.45 -39.71 34.00
C SER A 19 -39.34 -40.85 35.01
N LEU A 20 -38.15 -41.42 35.19
CA LEU A 20 -37.86 -42.45 36.19
C LEU A 20 -37.95 -41.90 37.62
N ALA A 21 -37.44 -40.68 37.84
CA ALA A 21 -37.54 -39.98 39.12
C ALA A 21 -39.01 -39.70 39.50
N GLY A 22 -39.81 -39.20 38.55
CA GLY A 22 -41.25 -38.96 38.76
C GLY A 22 -42.04 -40.23 39.01
N PHE A 23 -41.72 -41.31 38.28
CA PHE A 23 -42.31 -42.62 38.52
C PHE A 23 -41.97 -43.18 39.90
N GLY A 24 -40.69 -43.10 40.31
CA GLY A 24 -40.25 -43.51 41.65
C GLY A 24 -40.95 -42.74 42.77
N PHE A 25 -41.16 -41.43 42.58
CA PHE A 25 -41.91 -40.59 43.50
C PHE A 25 -43.38 -41.01 43.61
N ALA A 26 -44.05 -41.27 42.48
CA ALA A 26 -45.43 -41.77 42.46
C ALA A 26 -45.57 -43.14 43.13
N CYS A 27 -44.62 -44.06 42.91
CA CYS A 27 -44.57 -45.34 43.59
C CYS A 27 -44.39 -45.18 45.12
N ASN A 28 -43.58 -44.22 45.57
CA ASN A 28 -43.42 -43.95 47.00
C ASN A 28 -44.72 -43.40 47.63
N LEU A 29 -45.40 -42.47 46.94
CA LEU A 29 -46.72 -42.00 47.40
C LEU A 29 -47.76 -43.12 47.46
N ALA A 30 -47.81 -44.00 46.46
CA ALA A 30 -48.70 -45.17 46.46
C ALA A 30 -48.39 -46.13 47.63
N LYS A 31 -47.10 -46.35 47.92
CA LYS A 31 -46.64 -47.14 49.07
C LYS A 31 -47.18 -46.55 50.38
N MET A 32 -47.19 -45.23 50.55
CA MET A 32 -47.71 -44.59 51.77
C MET A 32 -49.20 -44.86 52.03
N ILE A 33 -50.00 -45.01 50.97
CA ILE A 33 -51.44 -45.32 51.06
C ILE A 33 -51.67 -46.78 51.50
N LEU A 34 -50.76 -47.68 51.12
CA LEU A 34 -50.87 -49.12 51.39
C LEU A 34 -50.33 -49.53 52.78
N LEU A 35 -49.81 -48.59 53.57
CA LEU A 35 -49.26 -48.88 54.89
C LEU A 35 -50.38 -49.20 55.91
N PRO A 36 -50.16 -50.17 56.83
CA PRO A 36 -51.14 -50.51 57.86
C PRO A 36 -51.46 -49.33 58.80
N ALA A 37 -52.69 -49.27 59.31
CA ALA A 37 -53.16 -48.20 60.20
C ALA A 37 -52.41 -48.08 61.53
N ASN A 38 -51.62 -49.09 61.92
CA ASN A 38 -50.79 -49.09 63.13
C ASN A 38 -49.33 -48.62 62.91
N THR A 39 -49.02 -48.09 61.72
CA THR A 39 -47.67 -47.62 61.38
C THR A 39 -47.29 -46.39 62.20
N ASN A 40 -46.07 -46.38 62.76
CA ASN A 40 -45.56 -45.29 63.59
C ASN A 40 -45.43 -43.97 62.78
N ALA A 41 -45.91 -42.86 63.34
CA ALA A 41 -45.82 -41.52 62.76
C ALA A 41 -44.39 -41.12 62.33
N LEU A 42 -43.36 -41.60 63.04
CA LEU A 42 -41.96 -41.34 62.69
C LEU A 42 -41.57 -41.87 61.30
N VAL A 43 -42.18 -42.98 60.85
CA VAL A 43 -41.92 -43.55 59.52
C VAL A 43 -42.43 -42.61 58.43
N PHE A 44 -43.62 -42.04 58.60
CA PHE A 44 -44.19 -41.08 57.67
C PHE A 44 -43.36 -39.79 57.59
N SER A 45 -42.89 -39.28 58.73
CA SER A 45 -42.04 -38.08 58.79
C SER A 45 -40.69 -38.30 58.08
N LEU A 46 -40.09 -39.48 58.24
CA LEU A 46 -38.81 -39.81 57.63
C LEU A 46 -38.93 -39.99 56.11
N GLU A 47 -40.00 -40.63 55.61
CA GLU A 47 -40.29 -40.74 54.18
C GLU A 47 -40.60 -39.36 53.56
N ALA A 48 -41.35 -38.50 54.24
CA ALA A 48 -41.61 -37.13 53.80
C ALA A 48 -40.30 -36.32 53.70
N LEU A 49 -39.41 -36.45 54.69
CA LEU A 49 -38.10 -35.80 54.67
C LEU A 49 -37.21 -36.33 53.52
N ALA A 50 -37.22 -37.62 53.26
CA ALA A 50 -36.50 -38.23 52.14
C ALA A 50 -37.01 -37.71 50.78
N MET A 51 -38.33 -37.55 50.63
CA MET A 51 -38.94 -36.95 49.44
C MET A 51 -38.56 -35.48 49.25
N LEU A 52 -38.53 -34.69 50.32
CA LEU A 52 -38.08 -33.29 50.26
C LEU A 52 -36.60 -33.19 49.87
N PHE A 53 -35.75 -34.07 50.42
CA PHE A 53 -34.34 -34.11 50.07
C PHE A 53 -34.13 -34.51 48.61
N PHE A 54 -34.90 -35.49 48.11
CA PHE A 54 -34.88 -35.89 46.71
C PHE A 54 -35.31 -34.75 45.77
N LEU A 55 -36.38 -34.01 46.12
CA LEU A 55 -36.83 -32.85 45.35
C LEU A 55 -35.75 -31.75 45.32
N ALA A 56 -35.08 -31.50 46.45
CA ALA A 56 -33.99 -30.54 46.53
C ALA A 56 -32.80 -30.94 45.63
N LEU A 57 -32.43 -32.22 45.61
CA LEU A 57 -31.38 -32.74 44.72
C LEU A 57 -31.75 -32.57 43.24
N LEU A 58 -33.00 -32.86 42.85
CA LEU A 58 -33.48 -32.64 41.49
C LEU A 58 -33.44 -31.16 41.11
N PHE A 59 -33.87 -30.28 42.02
CA PHE A 59 -33.82 -28.83 41.80
C PHE A 59 -32.38 -28.33 41.56
N VAL A 60 -31.43 -28.79 42.39
CA VAL A 60 -30.00 -28.46 42.21
C VAL A 60 -29.47 -29.01 40.88
N ALA A 61 -29.82 -30.25 40.52
CA ALA A 61 -29.40 -30.85 39.26
C ALA A 61 -29.92 -30.08 38.03
N ILE A 62 -31.20 -29.67 38.03
CA ILE A 62 -31.81 -28.86 36.97
C ILE A 62 -31.08 -27.53 36.82
N ASN A 63 -30.86 -26.82 37.93
CA ASN A 63 -30.21 -25.52 37.90
C ASN A 63 -28.75 -25.61 37.44
N CYS A 64 -28.03 -26.65 37.86
CA CYS A 64 -26.67 -26.92 37.40
C CYS A 64 -26.63 -27.19 35.89
N GLN A 65 -27.57 -27.99 35.37
CA GLN A 65 -27.66 -28.26 33.94
C GLN A 65 -27.96 -26.98 33.14
N LYS A 66 -28.92 -26.17 33.60
CA LYS A 66 -29.28 -24.91 32.94
C LYS A 66 -28.10 -23.95 32.87
N GLN A 67 -27.36 -23.78 33.96
CA GLN A 67 -26.18 -22.92 34.01
C GLN A 67 -25.08 -23.42 33.05
N HIS A 68 -24.90 -24.73 32.93
CA HIS A 68 -23.94 -25.30 32.00
C HIS A 68 -24.31 -25.05 30.53
N GLU A 69 -25.60 -25.15 30.19
CA GLU A 69 -26.09 -24.83 28.85
C GLU A 69 -25.88 -23.36 28.48
N GLU A 70 -26.17 -22.45 29.41
CA GLU A 70 -25.91 -21.01 29.25
C GLU A 70 -24.42 -20.72 29.02
N TRP A 71 -23.55 -21.32 29.84
CA TRP A 71 -22.09 -21.16 29.70
C TRP A 71 -21.56 -21.68 28.35
N ILE A 72 -22.07 -22.83 27.87
CA ILE A 72 -21.70 -23.35 26.55
C ILE A 72 -22.16 -22.41 25.45
N LYS A 73 -23.37 -21.85 25.56
CA LYS A 73 -23.92 -20.94 24.56
C LYS A 73 -23.08 -19.67 24.46
N GLU A 74 -22.77 -19.05 25.60
CA GLU A 74 -21.89 -17.87 25.66
C GLU A 74 -20.50 -18.16 25.10
N GLY A 75 -19.92 -19.31 25.43
CA GLY A 75 -18.63 -19.73 24.90
C GLY A 75 -18.63 -19.90 23.37
N LYS A 76 -19.72 -20.44 22.80
CA LYS A 76 -19.89 -20.58 21.35
C LYS A 76 -20.08 -19.24 20.66
N GLU A 77 -20.90 -18.36 21.21
CA GLU A 77 -21.13 -17.01 20.65
C GLU A 77 -19.85 -16.18 20.67
N THR A 78 -19.11 -16.21 21.78
CA THR A 78 -17.81 -15.53 21.92
C THR A 78 -16.81 -16.08 20.91
N SER A 79 -16.74 -17.40 20.77
CA SER A 79 -15.83 -18.05 19.81
C SER A 79 -16.19 -17.71 18.37
N ALA A 80 -17.47 -17.70 18.02
CA ALA A 80 -17.95 -17.31 16.70
C ALA A 80 -17.63 -15.84 16.38
N LYS A 81 -17.80 -14.95 17.36
CA LYS A 81 -17.42 -13.53 17.23
C LYS A 81 -15.92 -13.39 16.99
N ASN A 82 -15.09 -14.08 17.77
CA ASN A 82 -13.62 -14.03 17.63
C ASN A 82 -13.17 -14.57 16.27
N ILE A 83 -13.75 -15.68 15.80
CA ILE A 83 -13.45 -16.22 14.45
C ILE A 83 -13.79 -15.18 13.39
N LYS A 84 -14.96 -14.53 13.48
CA LYS A 84 -15.34 -13.49 12.53
C LYS A 84 -14.36 -12.32 12.53
N THR A 85 -14.01 -11.80 13.71
CA THR A 85 -13.03 -10.70 13.83
C THR A 85 -11.68 -11.09 13.21
N LEU A 86 -11.18 -12.29 13.48
CA LEU A 86 -9.92 -12.78 12.91
C LEU A 86 -9.99 -12.93 11.38
N MET A 87 -11.14 -13.32 10.84
CA MET A 87 -11.33 -13.39 9.38
C MET A 87 -11.28 -12.00 8.75
N ASP A 88 -11.99 -11.03 9.35
CA ASP A 88 -12.01 -9.64 8.89
C ASP A 88 -10.59 -9.02 8.95
N GLU A 89 -9.84 -9.26 10.03
CA GLU A 89 -8.44 -8.83 10.18
C GLU A 89 -7.51 -9.48 9.14
N ASN A 90 -7.72 -10.77 8.83
CA ASN A 90 -6.90 -11.47 7.84
C ASN A 90 -7.15 -10.92 6.42
N GLU A 91 -8.39 -10.57 6.09
CA GLU A 91 -8.71 -9.91 4.83
C GLU A 91 -8.09 -8.51 4.72
N ASP A 92 -8.11 -7.73 5.80
CA ASP A 92 -7.45 -6.40 5.83
C ASP A 92 -5.94 -6.52 5.65
N LEU A 93 -5.30 -7.45 6.37
CA LEU A 93 -3.86 -7.71 6.24
C LEU A 93 -3.47 -8.14 4.83
N LYS A 94 -4.27 -9.01 4.19
CA LYS A 94 -4.04 -9.41 2.80
C LYS A 94 -4.09 -8.24 1.83
N LYS A 95 -5.04 -7.31 2.02
CA LYS A 95 -5.13 -6.10 1.19
C LYS A 95 -3.91 -5.22 1.36
N ARG A 96 -3.49 -4.97 2.60
CA ARG A 96 -2.28 -4.16 2.87
C ARG A 96 -1.02 -4.79 2.27
N ILE A 97 -0.84 -6.11 2.39
CA ILE A 97 0.30 -6.81 1.79
C ILE A 97 0.30 -6.60 0.27
N ALA A 98 -0.84 -6.78 -0.40
CA ALA A 98 -0.94 -6.56 -1.84
C ALA A 98 -0.63 -5.10 -2.25
N GLU A 99 -1.06 -4.12 -1.46
CA GLU A 99 -0.73 -2.70 -1.68
C GLU A 99 0.77 -2.41 -1.52
N TYR A 100 1.42 -3.00 -0.51
CA TYR A 100 2.86 -2.86 -0.32
C TYR A 100 3.66 -3.54 -1.43
N GLU A 101 3.28 -4.75 -1.85
CA GLU A 101 3.91 -5.46 -2.96
C GLU A 101 3.80 -4.68 -4.27
N LEU A 102 2.65 -4.03 -4.52
CA LEU A 102 2.46 -3.18 -5.69
C LEU A 102 3.43 -1.99 -5.67
N LYS A 103 3.49 -1.25 -4.54
CA LYS A 103 4.40 -0.12 -4.38
C LYS A 103 5.87 -0.51 -4.53
N GLU A 104 6.28 -1.61 -3.89
CA GLU A 104 7.65 -2.09 -3.98
C GLU A 104 8.01 -2.50 -5.42
N ASN A 105 7.08 -3.12 -6.15
CA ASN A 105 7.28 -3.50 -7.54
C ASN A 105 7.35 -2.27 -8.46
N GLU A 106 6.53 -1.24 -8.21
CA GLU A 106 6.59 0.05 -8.91
C GLU A 106 7.94 0.74 -8.69
N GLU A 107 8.40 0.83 -7.44
CA GLU A 107 9.72 1.39 -7.08
C GLU A 107 10.87 0.62 -7.74
N LYS A 108 10.83 -0.73 -7.71
CA LYS A 108 11.83 -1.58 -8.38
C LYS A 108 11.83 -1.40 -9.89
N ARG A 109 10.65 -1.31 -10.51
CA ARG A 109 10.52 -1.06 -11.95
C ARG A 109 11.08 0.30 -12.31
N PHE A 110 10.80 1.32 -11.51
CA PHE A 110 11.32 2.66 -11.69
C PHE A 110 12.86 2.67 -11.58
N ALA A 111 13.43 2.08 -10.53
CA ALA A 111 14.88 1.96 -10.37
C ALA A 111 15.55 1.22 -11.55
N SER A 112 14.94 0.11 -12.01
CA SER A 112 15.44 -0.62 -13.18
C SER A 112 15.38 0.21 -14.46
N TYR A 113 14.32 1.02 -14.63
CA TYR A 113 14.20 1.96 -15.73
C TYR A 113 15.28 3.04 -15.67
N GLN A 114 15.47 3.68 -14.50
CA GLN A 114 16.53 4.67 -14.27
C GLN A 114 17.91 4.12 -14.64
N GLU A 115 18.25 2.91 -14.16
CA GLU A 115 19.55 2.30 -14.44
C GLU A 115 19.76 1.99 -15.93
N LYS A 116 18.69 1.59 -16.65
CA LYS A 116 18.74 1.40 -18.11
C LYS A 116 18.95 2.72 -18.84
N MET A 117 18.27 3.79 -18.41
CA MET A 117 18.40 5.13 -19.00
C MET A 117 19.81 5.69 -18.80
N LEU A 118 20.34 5.61 -17.58
CA LEU A 118 21.71 6.02 -17.27
C LEU A 118 22.73 5.20 -18.07
N ARG A 119 22.52 3.88 -18.21
CA ARG A 119 23.35 3.08 -19.11
C ARG A 119 23.27 3.57 -20.55
N LYS A 120 22.09 3.87 -21.10
CA LYS A 120 21.97 4.37 -22.49
C LYS A 120 22.71 5.70 -22.70
N ILE A 121 22.63 6.62 -21.74
CA ILE A 121 23.24 7.96 -21.83
C ILE A 121 24.78 7.89 -21.68
N PHE A 122 25.28 6.97 -20.84
CA PHE A 122 26.70 6.89 -20.47
C PHE A 122 27.44 5.62 -20.94
N SER A 123 26.81 4.73 -21.72
CA SER A 123 27.42 3.43 -22.13
C SER A 123 28.56 3.59 -23.11
N ASP A 124 28.50 4.61 -23.96
CA ASP A 124 29.56 4.88 -24.91
C ASP A 124 30.56 5.84 -24.25
N GLY A 125 31.79 5.38 -24.04
CA GLY A 125 32.88 6.19 -23.48
C GLY A 125 33.20 7.47 -24.29
N LYS A 126 32.58 7.65 -25.46
CA LYS A 126 32.58 8.90 -26.24
C LYS A 126 31.68 9.99 -25.66
N SER A 127 30.58 9.62 -24.99
CA SER A 127 29.69 10.55 -24.26
C SER A 127 30.46 11.33 -23.17
N ALA A 128 31.57 10.77 -22.68
CA ALA A 128 32.45 11.41 -21.70
C ALA A 128 33.27 12.61 -22.25
N THR A 129 33.36 12.78 -23.57
CA THR A 129 34.26 13.77 -24.20
C THR A 129 33.62 14.63 -25.27
N ASP A 130 32.40 14.29 -25.70
CA ASP A 130 31.70 14.95 -26.79
C ASP A 130 30.31 15.42 -26.32
N LYS A 131 30.16 16.74 -26.19
CA LYS A 131 28.95 17.39 -25.71
C LYS A 131 27.80 17.28 -26.69
N GLU A 132 28.09 17.33 -27.99
CA GLU A 132 27.11 17.14 -29.07
C GLU A 132 26.55 15.72 -29.00
N HIS A 133 27.44 14.73 -28.87
CA HIS A 133 27.04 13.33 -28.73
C HIS A 133 26.25 13.07 -27.44
N PHE A 134 26.65 13.67 -26.32
CA PHE A 134 25.86 13.59 -25.08
C PHE A 134 24.46 14.19 -25.26
N LEU A 135 24.36 15.39 -25.84
CA LEU A 135 23.08 16.06 -26.07
C LEU A 135 22.18 15.21 -27.00
N HIS A 136 22.76 14.59 -28.02
CA HIS A 136 22.08 13.64 -28.90
C HIS A 136 21.54 12.43 -28.13
N LEU A 137 22.37 11.75 -27.33
CA LEU A 137 21.96 10.58 -26.55
C LEU A 137 20.89 10.93 -25.52
N LEU A 138 21.00 12.10 -24.89
CA LEU A 138 20.00 12.61 -23.95
C LEU A 138 18.66 12.82 -24.67
N ALA A 139 18.67 13.59 -25.77
CA ALA A 139 17.48 13.86 -26.55
C ALA A 139 16.82 12.58 -27.08
N GLU A 140 17.60 11.64 -27.61
CA GLU A 140 17.08 10.36 -28.13
C GLU A 140 16.52 9.47 -27.00
N SER A 141 17.15 9.48 -25.83
CA SER A 141 16.71 8.70 -24.66
C SER A 141 15.34 9.16 -24.18
N PHE A 142 15.07 10.46 -24.19
CA PHE A 142 13.81 11.03 -23.73
C PHE A 142 12.84 11.38 -24.87
N ALA A 143 13.15 11.01 -26.12
CA ALA A 143 12.37 11.35 -27.30
C ALA A 143 12.06 12.86 -27.39
N ALA A 144 13.08 13.68 -27.14
CA ALA A 144 13.00 15.12 -27.27
C ALA A 144 12.86 15.54 -28.73
N GLY A 145 12.03 16.55 -28.98
CA GLY A 145 11.87 17.17 -30.28
C GLY A 145 13.02 18.13 -30.59
N ALA A 146 13.54 18.81 -29.57
CA ALA A 146 14.69 19.70 -29.66
C ALA A 146 15.39 19.85 -28.31
N ALA A 147 16.67 20.21 -28.32
CA ALA A 147 17.40 20.58 -27.11
C ALA A 147 18.47 21.65 -27.39
N VAL A 148 18.77 22.46 -26.37
CA VAL A 148 19.83 23.48 -26.37
C VAL A 148 20.68 23.30 -25.14
N LEU A 149 21.99 23.27 -25.32
CA LEU A 149 22.97 23.33 -24.24
C LEU A 149 23.53 24.74 -24.16
N TYR A 150 23.37 25.35 -22.99
CA TYR A 150 23.97 26.64 -22.67
C TYR A 150 25.12 26.48 -21.69
N LYS A 151 26.15 27.32 -21.86
CA LYS A 151 27.32 27.39 -20.99
C LYS A 151 27.41 28.76 -20.35
N GLU A 152 27.71 28.79 -19.05
CA GLU A 152 28.05 30.04 -18.39
C GLU A 152 29.37 30.62 -18.94
N SER A 153 29.29 31.83 -19.48
CA SER A 153 30.45 32.61 -19.90
C SER A 153 30.98 33.44 -18.72
N LYS A 154 32.25 33.25 -18.38
CA LYS A 154 32.96 34.07 -17.39
C LYS A 154 33.80 35.14 -18.09
N PRO A 155 33.76 36.41 -17.67
CA PRO A 155 33.22 36.92 -16.40
C PRO A 155 31.79 37.49 -16.47
N SER A 156 31.10 37.47 -17.62
CA SER A 156 29.81 38.14 -17.79
C SER A 156 28.66 37.50 -17.00
N GLY A 157 28.78 36.21 -16.64
CA GLY A 157 27.71 35.45 -15.99
C GLY A 157 26.52 35.15 -16.93
N GLN A 158 26.71 35.37 -18.23
CA GLN A 158 25.72 35.11 -19.27
C GLN A 158 25.84 33.68 -19.76
N PHE A 159 24.72 33.01 -19.95
CA PHE A 159 24.63 31.68 -20.53
C PHE A 159 24.57 31.80 -22.05
N ILE A 160 25.62 31.33 -22.74
CA ILE A 160 25.72 31.34 -24.20
C ILE A 160 25.42 29.95 -24.75
N VAL A 161 24.84 29.88 -25.94
CA VAL A 161 24.59 28.61 -26.65
C VAL A 161 25.93 27.94 -26.95
N GLU A 162 26.08 26.69 -26.51
CA GLU A 162 27.26 25.86 -26.80
C GLU A 162 26.92 24.78 -27.82
N GLU A 163 25.79 24.07 -27.66
CA GLU A 163 25.34 23.03 -28.59
C GLU A 163 23.82 23.06 -28.78
N VAL A 164 23.36 22.55 -29.93
CA VAL A 164 21.94 22.45 -30.27
C VAL A 164 21.61 21.09 -30.86
N TYR A 165 20.39 20.62 -30.64
CA TYR A 165 19.87 19.37 -31.19
C TYR A 165 18.51 19.61 -31.86
N ALA A 166 18.40 19.15 -33.11
CA ALA A 166 17.16 19.12 -33.89
C ALA A 166 16.39 20.47 -33.95
N LEU A 167 17.13 21.58 -33.96
CA LEU A 167 16.55 22.90 -34.19
C LEU A 167 16.47 23.24 -35.69
N PRO A 168 15.44 24.00 -36.11
CA PRO A 168 15.39 24.58 -37.44
C PRO A 168 16.59 25.50 -37.72
N GLU A 169 17.09 25.53 -38.96
CA GLU A 169 18.23 26.37 -39.36
C GLU A 169 17.95 27.87 -39.21
N ASP A 170 16.68 28.28 -39.27
CA ASP A 170 16.21 29.65 -39.12
C ASP A 170 15.97 30.06 -37.66
N PHE A 171 16.06 29.11 -36.71
CA PHE A 171 15.92 29.38 -35.30
C PHE A 171 17.29 29.49 -34.62
N ILE A 172 17.58 30.67 -34.05
CA ILE A 172 18.83 30.93 -33.33
C ILE A 172 18.49 31.18 -31.86
N PRO A 173 18.77 30.22 -30.95
CA PRO A 173 18.57 30.42 -29.53
C PRO A 173 19.39 31.61 -29.03
N GLN A 174 18.77 32.44 -28.19
CA GLN A 174 19.42 33.63 -27.66
C GLN A 174 20.14 33.31 -26.35
N PRO A 175 21.29 33.94 -26.07
CA PRO A 175 21.90 33.89 -24.75
C PRO A 175 20.98 34.49 -23.67
N PHE A 176 21.10 34.02 -22.43
CA PHE A 176 20.29 34.50 -21.30
C PHE A 176 21.14 34.80 -20.05
N VAL A 177 20.55 35.47 -19.06
CA VAL A 177 21.16 35.68 -17.73
C VAL A 177 20.36 35.03 -16.60
N LEU A 178 20.97 34.85 -15.42
CA LEU A 178 20.29 34.27 -14.26
C LEU A 178 18.99 35.03 -13.93
N GLY A 179 17.93 34.27 -13.61
CA GLY A 179 16.59 34.80 -13.33
C GLY A 179 15.78 35.22 -14.58
N GLU A 180 16.36 35.13 -15.78
CA GLU A 180 15.65 35.41 -17.03
C GLU A 180 14.84 34.19 -17.51
N GLY A 181 13.52 34.32 -17.58
CA GLY A 181 12.65 33.24 -18.05
C GLY A 181 12.76 31.95 -17.21
N PHE A 182 12.26 30.84 -17.77
CA PHE A 182 12.29 29.54 -17.06
C PHE A 182 13.70 28.96 -16.96
N HIS A 183 14.52 29.08 -18.01
CA HIS A 183 15.90 28.59 -17.98
C HIS A 183 16.76 29.41 -16.99
N GLY A 184 16.62 30.73 -16.94
CA GLY A 184 17.36 31.56 -16.00
C GLY A 184 16.93 31.33 -14.55
N GLN A 185 15.64 31.07 -14.31
CA GLN A 185 15.14 30.69 -12.99
C GLN A 185 15.68 29.32 -12.56
N ALA A 186 15.69 28.33 -13.46
CA ALA A 186 16.24 27.00 -13.15
C ALA A 186 17.74 27.07 -12.81
N ALA A 187 18.50 27.88 -13.55
CA ALA A 187 19.90 28.14 -13.27
C ALA A 187 20.12 28.88 -11.93
N GLN A 188 19.21 29.78 -11.53
CA GLN A 188 19.27 30.50 -10.26
C GLN A 188 18.92 29.60 -9.06
N ASP A 189 17.89 28.78 -9.21
CA ASP A 189 17.41 27.89 -8.14
C ASP A 189 18.21 26.60 -8.02
N LEU A 190 19.15 26.35 -8.95
CA LEU A 190 19.96 25.14 -9.04
C LEU A 190 19.10 23.87 -9.08
N SER A 191 17.90 23.97 -9.62
CA SER A 191 16.92 22.88 -9.65
C SER A 191 16.19 22.83 -11.00
N PRO A 192 15.80 21.61 -11.46
CA PRO A 192 15.01 21.47 -12.68
C PRO A 192 13.71 22.25 -12.62
N ILE A 193 13.36 22.92 -13.72
CA ILE A 193 12.02 23.49 -13.93
C ILE A 193 11.34 22.73 -15.06
N VAL A 194 10.11 22.30 -14.80
CA VAL A 194 9.26 21.61 -15.77
C VAL A 194 8.04 22.47 -16.04
N VAL A 195 7.81 22.80 -17.30
CA VAL A 195 6.64 23.58 -17.73
C VAL A 195 5.79 22.70 -18.64
N SER A 196 4.54 22.49 -18.25
CA SER A 196 3.54 21.80 -19.07
C SER A 196 2.78 22.79 -19.94
N SER A 197 2.25 22.30 -21.07
CA SER A 197 1.35 23.06 -21.94
C SER A 197 1.97 24.32 -22.55
N ILE A 198 3.18 24.20 -23.11
CA ILE A 198 3.74 25.27 -23.95
C ILE A 198 2.89 25.40 -25.22
N ASP A 199 2.43 26.61 -25.52
CA ASP A 199 1.76 26.92 -26.79
C ASP A 199 2.72 26.72 -27.97
N ALA A 200 2.20 26.13 -29.06
CA ALA A 200 2.96 25.74 -30.25
C ALA A 200 3.72 26.91 -30.91
N ASP A 201 3.35 28.16 -30.61
CA ASP A 201 3.96 29.36 -31.19
C ASP A 201 5.33 29.70 -30.58
N MET A 202 5.70 29.12 -29.42
CA MET A 202 7.01 29.35 -28.79
C MET A 202 8.10 28.40 -29.29
N ILE A 203 7.73 27.35 -30.01
CA ILE A 203 8.66 26.39 -30.59
C ILE A 203 8.17 26.15 -32.00
N PRO A 204 8.77 26.79 -33.02
CA PRO A 204 8.55 26.35 -34.38
C PRO A 204 9.21 24.97 -34.50
N VAL A 205 8.52 23.94 -34.03
CA VAL A 205 8.82 22.58 -34.39
C VAL A 205 8.52 22.56 -35.88
N ALA A 206 9.58 22.59 -36.67
CA ALA A 206 9.64 22.04 -38.01
C ALA A 206 9.29 20.54 -37.94
N SER A 207 8.07 20.26 -37.50
CA SER A 207 7.52 18.95 -37.29
C SER A 207 7.03 18.50 -38.66
N GLY A 208 7.75 17.56 -39.26
CA GLY A 208 7.20 16.72 -40.32
C GLY A 208 6.00 15.86 -39.86
N LEU A 209 5.47 16.10 -38.66
CA LEU A 209 4.32 15.43 -38.05
C LEU A 209 3.36 16.55 -37.60
N GLY A 210 2.19 16.66 -38.23
CA GLY A 210 1.30 17.82 -38.10
C GLY A 210 0.94 18.28 -36.67
N ASN A 211 0.32 19.47 -36.61
CA ASN A 211 -0.21 20.16 -35.41
C ASN A 211 -0.38 19.28 -34.16
N THR A 212 0.55 19.39 -33.21
CA THR A 212 0.32 18.97 -31.83
C THR A 212 0.34 20.20 -30.93
N SER A 213 -0.72 20.35 -30.14
CA SER A 213 -1.04 21.57 -29.40
C SER A 213 -0.46 21.62 -27.98
N THR A 214 0.49 20.74 -27.64
CA THR A 214 0.98 20.58 -26.26
C THR A 214 2.38 19.97 -26.23
N GLY A 215 3.35 20.70 -25.67
CA GLY A 215 4.70 20.21 -25.37
C GLY A 215 5.09 20.43 -23.90
N TRP A 216 6.16 19.77 -23.48
CA TRP A 216 6.76 19.92 -22.14
C TRP A 216 8.15 20.55 -22.26
N LEU A 217 8.42 21.60 -21.48
CA LEU A 217 9.73 22.24 -21.38
C LEU A 217 10.45 21.70 -20.16
N TYR A 218 11.72 21.36 -20.33
CA TYR A 218 12.61 20.99 -19.26
C TYR A 218 13.79 21.94 -19.27
N CYS A 219 13.97 22.69 -18.19
CA CYS A 219 15.16 23.49 -17.93
C CYS A 219 15.99 22.76 -16.88
N LEU A 220 17.14 22.24 -17.28
CA LEU A 220 17.90 21.22 -16.57
C LEU A 220 19.31 21.77 -16.23
N PRO A 221 19.50 22.35 -15.03
CA PRO A 221 20.77 22.98 -14.66
C PRO A 221 21.84 21.94 -14.28
N VAL A 222 23.03 22.04 -14.85
CA VAL A 222 24.20 21.26 -14.45
C VAL A 222 24.94 22.03 -13.36
N VAL A 223 24.90 21.49 -12.14
CA VAL A 223 25.40 22.18 -10.95
C VAL A 223 26.75 21.60 -10.53
N LYS A 224 27.76 22.46 -10.40
CA LYS A 224 29.10 22.13 -9.91
C LYS A 224 29.45 23.03 -8.74
N GLU A 225 29.79 22.44 -7.60
CA GLU A 225 30.20 23.16 -6.38
C GLU A 225 29.18 24.23 -5.94
N GLY A 226 27.88 23.96 -6.09
CA GLY A 226 26.81 24.89 -5.72
C GLY A 226 26.58 26.03 -6.72
N HIS A 227 27.09 25.89 -7.96
CA HIS A 227 26.95 26.89 -9.02
C HIS A 227 26.51 26.23 -10.33
N CYS A 228 25.58 26.86 -11.05
CA CYS A 228 25.12 26.36 -12.36
C CYS A 228 26.17 26.70 -13.43
N VAL A 229 26.82 25.67 -13.98
CA VAL A 229 27.88 25.83 -15.00
C VAL A 229 27.36 25.66 -16.43
N TYR A 230 26.33 24.84 -16.60
CA TYR A 230 25.62 24.63 -17.86
C TYR A 230 24.13 24.51 -17.60
N LEU A 231 23.31 24.72 -18.62
CA LEU A 231 21.89 24.47 -18.57
C LEU A 231 21.46 23.79 -19.86
N ILE A 232 20.66 22.74 -19.74
CA ILE A 232 20.03 22.10 -20.89
C ILE A 232 18.57 22.49 -20.92
N GLU A 233 18.15 23.10 -22.02
CA GLU A 233 16.76 23.34 -22.33
C GLU A 233 16.29 22.27 -23.31
N MET A 234 15.27 21.52 -22.96
CA MET A 234 14.81 20.37 -23.75
C MET A 234 13.29 20.38 -23.87
N VAL A 235 12.80 20.05 -25.06
CA VAL A 235 11.36 20.01 -25.34
C VAL A 235 10.98 18.59 -25.72
N THR A 236 9.91 18.08 -25.12
CA THR A 236 9.34 16.77 -25.47
C THR A 236 7.85 16.88 -25.82
N PHE A 237 7.37 15.94 -26.64
CA PHE A 237 5.95 15.85 -27.02
C PHE A 237 5.07 15.14 -25.98
N LYS A 238 5.70 14.54 -24.96
CA LYS A 238 5.04 13.82 -23.86
C LYS A 238 5.80 14.05 -22.57
N GLU A 239 5.11 13.95 -21.44
CA GLU A 239 5.76 14.04 -20.13
C GLU A 239 6.82 12.93 -20.01
N VAL A 240 8.02 13.35 -19.64
CA VAL A 240 9.13 12.49 -19.27
C VAL A 240 9.58 12.85 -17.86
N GLU A 241 9.86 11.84 -17.04
CA GLU A 241 10.28 12.01 -15.64
C GLU A 241 11.80 12.24 -15.53
N ILE A 242 12.37 13.04 -16.43
CA ILE A 242 13.81 13.34 -16.45
C ILE A 242 14.23 14.18 -15.25
N ASP A 243 13.37 15.07 -14.79
CA ASP A 243 13.54 15.90 -13.59
C ASP A 243 13.81 15.04 -12.34
N LYS A 244 13.12 13.89 -12.22
CA LYS A 244 13.28 12.95 -11.08
C LYS A 244 14.63 12.27 -11.05
N MET A 245 15.34 12.18 -12.17
CA MET A 245 16.67 11.57 -12.28
C MET A 245 17.79 12.59 -12.58
N TRP A 246 17.45 13.86 -12.79
CA TRP A 246 18.38 14.86 -13.27
C TRP A 246 19.55 15.09 -12.30
N ASN A 247 19.31 15.07 -10.99
CA ASN A 247 20.38 15.23 -10.00
C ASN A 247 21.48 14.16 -10.14
N GLU A 248 21.09 12.92 -10.43
CA GLU A 248 22.05 11.84 -10.67
C GLU A 248 22.80 12.04 -12.00
N ILE A 249 22.08 12.42 -13.06
CA ILE A 249 22.68 12.73 -14.37
C ILE A 249 23.68 13.88 -14.25
N SER A 250 23.29 15.00 -13.65
CA SER A 250 24.13 16.18 -13.41
C SER A 250 25.37 15.84 -12.60
N THR A 251 25.24 15.01 -11.56
CA THR A 251 26.39 14.60 -10.74
C THR A 251 27.39 13.79 -11.56
N ARG A 252 26.91 12.80 -12.32
CA ARG A 252 27.77 11.98 -13.20
C ARG A 252 28.43 12.81 -14.30
N LEU A 253 27.73 13.79 -14.85
CA LEU A 253 28.26 14.72 -15.85
C LEU A 253 29.48 15.50 -15.32
N VAL A 254 29.39 16.01 -14.09
CA VAL A 254 30.48 16.72 -13.41
C VAL A 254 31.63 15.76 -13.08
N ASP A 255 31.34 14.57 -12.55
CA ASP A 255 32.34 13.57 -12.18
C ASP A 255 33.14 13.06 -13.40
N MET A 256 32.45 12.86 -14.54
CA MET A 256 33.07 12.44 -15.79
C MET A 256 33.84 13.57 -16.50
N LYS A 257 33.79 14.80 -15.97
CA LYS A 257 34.42 16.00 -16.56
C LYS A 257 33.94 16.30 -17.99
N ILE A 258 32.69 15.94 -18.30
CA ILE A 258 32.03 16.37 -19.54
C ILE A 258 31.79 17.89 -19.49
N PHE A 259 31.55 18.41 -18.27
CA PHE A 259 31.19 19.80 -17.98
C PHE A 259 32.04 20.42 -16.84
#